data_AF-A0A1J5C2S1-F1
#
_entry.id   AF-A0A1J5C2S1-F1
#
_cell.length_a   1.000
_cell.length_b   1.000
_cell.length_c   1.000
_cell.angle_alpha   90.00
_cell.angle_beta   90.00
_cell.angle_gamma   90.00
#
_symmetry.space_group_name_H-M   'P 1'
#
loop_
_entity.id
_entity.type
_entity.pdbx_description
1 polymer ?
#
loop_
_entity_poly.entity_id
_entity_poly.type
_entity_poly.pdbx_seq_one_letter_code
_entity_poly.pdbx_strand_id
1 'polypeptide(L)'
;MIKEDGNFNLSPIERIIRVAIGLLLFYFGLKVSTISEMFGSGYYQNGTISFLFANIIARYQNIFRILGWFLGFVLVFTGANGFSPTYKLLHINTNRKPPLL
;
A
#
# COMPACT_ATOMS: atom_id res chain seq x y z
N MET A 1 24.05 30.87 8.81
CA MET A 1 22.87 30.15 9.32
C MET A 1 22.00 29.83 8.12
N ILE A 2 22.22 28.67 7.51
CA ILE A 2 21.50 28.25 6.30
C ILE A 2 20.11 27.85 6.78
N LYS A 3 19.09 28.62 6.39
CA LYS A 3 17.71 28.18 6.52
C LYS A 3 17.55 27.02 5.55
N GLU A 4 17.67 25.80 6.05
CA GLU A 4 17.11 24.66 5.36
C GLU A 4 15.60 24.89 5.37
N ASP A 5 15.11 25.39 4.25
CA ASP A 5 13.69 25.39 3.93
C ASP A 5 13.26 23.92 3.89
N GLY A 6 12.86 23.43 5.06
CA GLY A 6 12.45 22.06 5.30
C GLY A 6 11.20 21.76 4.48
N ASN A 7 11.40 21.44 3.22
CA ASN A 7 10.35 20.95 2.35
C ASN A 7 10.10 19.48 2.73
N PHE A 8 9.44 19.29 3.87
CA PHE A 8 8.97 18.00 4.40
C PHE A 8 7.85 17.37 3.55
N ASN A 9 7.61 17.92 2.36
CA ASN A 9 6.61 17.44 1.43
C ASN A 9 7.22 16.36 0.53
N LEU A 10 6.58 15.20 0.47
CA LEU A 10 6.80 14.22 -0.60
C LEU A 10 6.79 14.93 -1.96
N SER A 11 7.64 14.48 -2.87
CA SER A 11 7.61 15.00 -4.24
C SER A 11 6.19 14.83 -4.84
N PRO A 12 5.72 15.76 -5.69
CA PRO A 12 4.39 15.66 -6.29
C PRO A 12 4.14 14.31 -6.98
N ILE A 13 5.19 13.74 -7.59
CA ILE A 13 5.16 12.44 -8.27
C ILE A 13 4.92 11.29 -7.27
N GLU A 14 5.65 11.25 -6.15
CA GLU A 14 5.45 10.20 -5.14
C GLU A 14 4.07 10.26 -4.48
N ARG A 15 3.51 11.46 -4.31
CA ARG A 15 2.13 11.65 -3.83
C ARG A 15 1.14 11.01 -4.79
N ILE A 16 1.28 11.29 -6.09
CA ILE A 16 0.41 10.72 -7.14
C ILE A 16 0.52 9.20 -7.16
N ILE A 17 1.75 8.66 -7.13
CA ILE A 17 1.99 7.21 -7.13
C ILE A 17 1.32 6.55 -5.91
N ARG A 18 1.47 7.12 -4.71
CA ARG A 18 0.83 6.58 -3.49
C ARG A 18 -0.68 6.57 -3.57
N VAL A 19 -1.29 7.66 -4.06
CA VAL A 19 -2.74 7.73 -4.25
C VAL A 19 -3.18 6.70 -5.30
N ALA A 20 -2.49 6.58 -6.42
CA ALA A 20 -2.82 5.62 -7.48
C ALA A 20 -2.74 4.17 -6.98
N ILE A 21 -1.64 3.79 -6.32
CA ILE A 21 -1.49 2.44 -5.73
C ILE A 21 -2.54 2.21 -4.64
N GLY A 22 -2.82 3.21 -3.81
CA GLY A 22 -3.83 3.12 -2.76
C GLY A 22 -5.23 2.87 -3.33
N LEU A 23 -5.62 3.56 -4.39
CA LEU A 23 -6.89 3.35 -5.10
C LEU A 23 -6.96 1.95 -5.73
N LEU A 24 -5.86 1.46 -6.30
CA LEU A 24 -5.80 0.09 -6.85
C LEU A 24 -5.99 -0.97 -5.76
N LEU A 25 -5.37 -0.79 -4.58
CA LEU A 25 -5.54 -1.70 -3.45
C LEU A 25 -6.95 -1.66 -2.88
N PHE A 26 -7.58 -0.48 -2.84
CA PHE A 26 -9.00 -0.35 -2.49
C PHE A 26 -9.90 -1.12 -3.46
N TYR A 27 -9.68 -0.91 -4.77
CA TYR A 27 -10.43 -1.60 -5.80
C TYR A 27 -10.26 -3.12 -5.70
N PHE A 28 -9.02 -3.58 -5.47
CA PHE A 28 -8.74 -4.99 -5.21
C PHE A 28 -9.51 -5.49 -3.97
N GLY A 29 -9.46 -4.77 -2.85
CA GLY A 29 -10.18 -5.10 -1.63
C GLY A 29 -11.71 -5.23 -1.82
N LEU A 30 -12.31 -4.41 -2.68
CA LEU A 30 -13.72 -4.52 -3.07
C LEU A 30 -13.99 -5.77 -3.92
N LYS A 31 -13.06 -6.14 -4.81
CA LYS A 31 -13.21 -7.28 -5.73
C LYS A 31 -12.87 -8.63 -5.10
N VAL A 32 -12.25 -8.67 -3.91
CA VAL A 32 -11.89 -9.91 -3.21
C VAL A 32 -13.09 -10.86 -3.02
N SER A 33 -14.27 -10.34 -2.68
CA SER A 33 -15.48 -11.19 -2.56
C SER A 33 -15.89 -11.80 -3.90
N THR A 34 -15.88 -11.00 -4.97
CA THR A 34 -16.18 -11.49 -6.32
C THR A 34 -15.18 -12.55 -6.79
N ILE A 35 -13.89 -12.38 -6.47
CA ILE A 35 -12.85 -13.38 -6.79
C ILE A 35 -13.13 -14.70 -6.05
N SER A 36 -13.53 -14.63 -4.78
CA SER A 36 -13.90 -15.80 -3.97
C SER A 36 -15.13 -16.52 -4.55
N GLU A 37 -16.17 -15.77 -4.94
CA GLU A 37 -17.38 -16.31 -5.58
C GLU A 37 -17.07 -16.99 -6.92
N MET A 38 -16.26 -16.34 -7.78
CA MET A 38 -15.82 -16.92 -9.05
C MET A 38 -14.96 -18.18 -8.86
N PHE A 39 -14.16 -18.23 -7.80
CA PHE A 39 -13.42 -19.45 -7.44
C PHE A 39 -14.35 -20.58 -7.02
N GLY A 40 -15.33 -20.29 -6.16
CA GLY A 40 -16.36 -21.25 -5.75
C GLY A 40 -17.21 -21.77 -6.90
N SER A 41 -17.43 -20.96 -7.95
CA SER A 41 -18.18 -21.34 -9.14
C SER A 41 -17.36 -22.12 -10.19
N GLY A 42 -16.08 -22.41 -9.93
CA GLY A 42 -15.21 -23.13 -10.86
C GLY A 42 -14.75 -22.32 -12.07
N TYR A 43 -14.84 -20.99 -12.02
CA TYR A 43 -14.40 -20.11 -13.12
C TYR A 43 -12.90 -20.23 -13.42
N TYR A 44 -12.09 -20.44 -12.38
CA TYR A 44 -10.64 -20.57 -12.52
C TYR A 44 -10.24 -22.01 -12.84
N GLN A 45 -9.52 -22.21 -13.94
CA GLN A 45 -9.04 -23.53 -14.35
C GLN A 45 -7.87 -24.02 -13.50
N ASN A 46 -7.98 -25.25 -13.01
CA ASN A 46 -6.97 -25.89 -12.18
C ASN A 46 -5.63 -26.01 -12.93
N GLY A 47 -4.52 -25.74 -12.25
CA GLY A 47 -3.17 -25.73 -12.85
C GLY A 47 -2.70 -24.39 -13.43
N THR A 48 -3.54 -23.34 -13.42
CA THR A 48 -3.11 -21.98 -13.81
C THR A 48 -2.63 -21.15 -12.63
N ILE A 49 -1.77 -20.15 -12.89
CA ILE A 49 -1.33 -19.19 -11.87
C ILE A 49 -2.55 -18.44 -11.27
N SER A 50 -3.52 -18.09 -12.12
CA SER A 50 -4.77 -17.44 -11.70
C SER A 50 -5.55 -18.29 -10.69
N PHE A 51 -5.56 -19.61 -10.84
CA PHE A 51 -6.19 -20.53 -9.88
C PHE A 51 -5.48 -20.52 -8.52
N LEU A 52 -4.14 -20.54 -8.50
CA LEU A 52 -3.38 -20.48 -7.25
C LEU A 52 -3.68 -19.19 -6.47
N PHE A 53 -3.66 -18.04 -7.16
CA PHE A 53 -3.99 -16.76 -6.55
C PHE A 53 -5.44 -16.70 -6.07
N ALA A 54 -6.40 -17.12 -6.90
CA ALA A 54 -7.82 -17.13 -6.54
C ALA A 54 -8.10 -18.05 -5.34
N ASN A 55 -7.45 -19.22 -5.27
CA ASN A 55 -7.57 -20.15 -4.14
C ASN A 55 -7.07 -19.53 -2.83
N ILE A 56 -5.92 -18.85 -2.85
CA ILE A 56 -5.36 -18.16 -1.67
C ILE A 56 -6.30 -17.02 -1.23
N ILE A 57 -6.80 -16.22 -2.17
CA ILE A 57 -7.72 -15.12 -1.89
C ILE A 57 -9.04 -15.64 -1.34
N ALA A 58 -9.61 -16.69 -1.93
CA ALA A 58 -10.86 -17.31 -1.47
C ALA A 58 -10.70 -17.87 -0.06
N ARG A 59 -9.58 -18.55 0.24
CA ARG A 59 -9.30 -19.12 1.57
C ARG A 59 -9.15 -18.07 2.65
N TYR A 60 -8.60 -16.90 2.32
CA TYR A 60 -8.32 -15.82 3.28
C TYR A 60 -9.04 -14.52 2.93
N GLN A 61 -10.27 -14.62 2.39
CA GLN A 61 -11.03 -13.49 1.84
C GLN A 61 -11.10 -12.29 2.78
N ASN A 62 -11.41 -12.53 4.06
CA ASN A 62 -11.52 -11.45 5.05
C ASN A 62 -10.19 -10.72 5.26
N ILE A 63 -9.06 -11.44 5.27
CA ILE A 63 -7.73 -10.86 5.45
C ILE A 63 -7.38 -9.98 4.26
N PHE A 64 -7.54 -10.50 3.03
CA PHE A 64 -7.25 -9.72 1.82
C PHE A 64 -8.17 -8.51 1.67
N ARG A 65 -9.43 -8.62 2.07
CA ARG A 65 -10.38 -7.49 2.09
C ARG A 65 -9.91 -6.40 3.05
N ILE A 66 -9.57 -6.78 4.29
CA ILE A 66 -9.10 -5.84 5.31
C ILE A 66 -7.78 -5.20 4.88
N LEU A 67 -6.82 -5.98 4.39
CA LEU A 67 -5.53 -5.46 3.92
C LEU A 67 -5.71 -4.52 2.73
N GLY A 68 -6.52 -4.88 1.73
CA GLY A 68 -6.79 -4.01 0.58
C GLY A 68 -7.42 -2.68 0.99
N TRP A 69 -8.42 -2.72 1.88
CA TRP A 69 -9.07 -1.52 2.41
C TRP A 69 -8.14 -0.68 3.29
N PHE A 70 -7.47 -1.30 4.26
CA PHE A 70 -6.67 -0.59 5.25
C PHE A 70 -5.39 -0.02 4.63
N LEU A 71 -4.64 -0.84 3.87
CA LEU A 71 -3.43 -0.38 3.18
C LEU A 71 -3.78 0.65 2.09
N GLY A 72 -4.88 0.42 1.36
CA GLY A 72 -5.41 1.39 0.39
C GLY A 72 -5.72 2.73 1.05
N PHE A 73 -6.43 2.72 2.18
CA PHE A 73 -6.77 3.92 2.94
C PHE A 73 -5.54 4.67 3.41
N VAL A 74 -4.59 3.97 4.03
CA VAL A 74 -3.36 4.60 4.53
C VAL A 74 -2.54 5.20 3.38
N LEU A 75 -2.45 4.54 2.22
CA LEU A 75 -1.72 5.05 1.07
C LEU A 75 -2.38 6.27 0.42
N VAL A 76 -3.71 6.25 0.25
CA VAL A 76 -4.46 7.41 -0.25
C VAL A 76 -4.33 8.57 0.74
N PHE A 77 -4.51 8.32 2.03
CA PHE A 77 -4.42 9.35 3.07
C PHE A 77 -3.02 9.97 3.16
N THR A 78 -1.96 9.15 3.16
CA THR A 78 -0.57 9.64 3.20
C THR A 78 -0.17 10.37 1.92
N GLY A 79 -0.61 9.89 0.75
CA GLY A 79 -0.37 10.56 -0.52
C GLY A 79 -1.10 11.90 -0.65
N ALA A 80 -2.38 11.94 -0.28
CA ALA A 80 -3.20 13.15 -0.32
C ALA A 80 -2.67 14.23 0.64
N ASN A 81 -2.32 13.85 1.87
CA ASN A 81 -1.76 14.79 2.85
C ASN A 81 -0.28 15.14 2.61
N GLY A 82 0.39 14.48 1.66
CA GLY A 82 1.83 14.70 1.41
C GLY A 82 2.73 14.28 2.56
N PHE A 83 2.20 13.49 3.50
CA PHE A 83 2.89 13.06 4.71
C PHE A 83 3.41 11.63 4.55
N SER A 84 4.74 11.45 4.60
CA SER A 84 5.39 10.14 4.63
C SER A 84 5.99 9.90 6.02
N PRO A 85 5.42 9.02 6.87
CA PRO A 85 6.05 8.65 8.14
C PRO A 85 7.43 8.01 7.92
N THR A 86 7.63 7.32 6.80
CA THR A 86 8.91 6.69 6.44
C THR A 86 10.01 7.73 6.18
N TYR A 87 9.68 8.85 5.53
CA TYR A 87 10.65 9.91 5.24
C TYR A 87 11.11 10.60 6.52
N LYS A 88 10.20 10.77 7.49
CA LYS A 88 10.49 11.32 8.81
C LYS A 88 11.35 10.35 9.65
N LEU A 89 11.07 9.05 9.60
CA LEU A 89 11.84 8.02 10.31
C LEU A 89 13.26 7.84 9.75
N LEU A 90 13.43 7.86 8.43
CA LEU A 90 14.76 7.74 7.81
C LEU A 90 15.65 8.94 8.11
N HIS A 91 15.11 10.17 8.05
CA HIS A 91 15.86 11.38 8.42
C HIS A 91 16.21 11.51 9.91
N ILE A 92 15.40 10.95 10.80
CA ILE A 92 15.73 10.88 12.23
C ILE A 92 16.92 9.94 12.48
N ASN A 93 17.06 8.88 11.68
CA ASN A 93 18.15 7.92 11.84
C ASN A 93 19.48 8.43 11.25
N THR A 94 19.45 9.19 10.14
CA THR A 94 20.66 9.80 9.56
C THR A 94 21.21 11.00 10.34
N ASN A 95 20.41 11.64 11.20
CA ASN A 95 20.86 12.77 12.02
C ASN A 95 21.51 12.38 13.36
N ARG A 96 21.67 11.07 13.66
CA ARG A 96 22.56 10.65 14.76
C ARG A 96 24.01 10.86 14.32
N LYS A 97 24.54 12.06 14.54
CA LYS A 97 25.99 12.29 14.53
C LYS A 97 26.65 11.21 15.41
N PRO A 98 27.69 10.50 14.93
CA PRO A 98 28.48 9.68 15.82
C PRO A 98 29.04 10.57 16.94
N PRO A 99 29.16 10.08 18.18
CA PRO A 99 29.78 10.84 19.24
C PRO A 99 31.19 11.22 18.78
N LEU A 100 31.49 12.52 18.79
CA LEU A 100 32.83 13.04 18.56
C LEU A 100 33.73 12.46 19.66
N LEU A 101 34.64 11.56 19.25
CA LEU A 101 35.81 11.12 20.02
C LEU A 101 36.86 12.22 20.02
#